data_AF-A0A1N7HGC6-F1
#
_entry.id   AF-A0A1N7HGC6-F1
#
_cell.length_a   1.000
_cell.length_b   1.000
_cell.length_c   1.000
_cell.angle_alpha   90.00
_cell.angle_beta   90.00
_cell.angle_gamma   90.00
#
_symmetry.space_group_name_H-M   'P 1'
#
loop_
_entity.id
_entity.type
_entity.pdbx_description
1 polymer ?
#
loop_
_entity_poly.entity_id
_entity_poly.type
_entity_poly.pdbx_seq_one_letter_code
_entity_poly.pdbx_strand_id
1 'polypeptide(L)'
;MFVILGQSFSMVWSRHVTDKESNRGSLVLGFVGAILTVIFVYIGLPIAAIAFVCVMAMIIPSRLRPSIKIEQASFDQVILHQPKALRNSAVWLVAVFITMGVALFAQIVVGVDQAWRLMLPAVGCFFVAAVAALSAYRSRGPVQLDRHSLTLGNGDEYSLAHDRFEAFTPARSASSVRITRKDFQDQRRPAYIPCRLYGIDPNTLLSTLAQLNDWSRNGKAANGGQIAAMLAVPDQPSVALGDSVNVKLALPVIGC
;
A
#
# COMPACT_ATOMS: atom_id res chain seq x y z
N MET A 1 12.06 -27.68 -28.53
CA MET A 1 11.63 -26.65 -27.56
C MET A 1 11.15 -25.45 -28.37
N PHE A 2 9.84 -25.34 -28.60
CA PHE A 2 9.28 -24.26 -29.41
C PHE A 2 9.04 -23.05 -28.52
N VAL A 3 9.79 -21.96 -28.77
CA VAL A 3 9.48 -20.64 -28.22
C VAL A 3 8.32 -20.11 -29.06
N ILE A 4 7.09 -20.21 -28.56
CA ILE A 4 5.97 -19.47 -29.14
C ILE A 4 6.26 -18.00 -28.84
N LEU A 5 6.58 -17.23 -29.88
CA LEU A 5 6.67 -15.77 -29.80
C LEU A 5 5.32 -15.25 -29.31
N GLY A 6 5.21 -14.98 -28.01
CA GLY A 6 3.99 -14.45 -27.40
C GLY A 6 3.58 -13.16 -28.10
N GLN A 7 2.28 -12.99 -28.35
CA GLN A 7 1.78 -11.75 -28.93
C GLN A 7 2.28 -10.56 -28.10
N SER A 8 2.83 -9.56 -28.80
CA SER A 8 3.31 -8.33 -28.19
C SER A 8 2.34 -7.20 -28.44
N PHE A 9 2.26 -6.27 -27.50
CA PHE A 9 1.44 -5.07 -27.62
C PHE A 9 2.19 -3.87 -27.04
N SER A 10 1.79 -2.65 -27.41
CA SER A 10 2.36 -1.43 -26.88
C SER A 10 1.45 -0.79 -25.83
N MET A 11 2.08 -0.22 -24.81
CA MET A 11 1.45 0.62 -23.81
C MET A 11 2.17 1.97 -23.77
N VAL A 12 1.41 3.06 -23.68
CA VAL A 12 1.97 4.38 -23.36
C VAL A 12 2.15 4.46 -21.85
N TRP A 13 3.38 4.57 -21.39
CA TRP A 13 3.73 4.78 -19.98
C TRP A 13 4.12 6.24 -19.79
N SER A 14 3.55 6.91 -18.79
CA SER A 14 3.75 8.33 -18.53
C SER A 14 4.13 8.57 -17.08
N ARG A 15 5.07 9.50 -16.84
CA ARG A 15 5.47 9.86 -15.47
C ARG A 15 4.60 11.00 -14.95
N HIS A 16 3.76 10.70 -13.95
CA HIS A 16 2.81 11.63 -13.35
C HIS A 16 3.30 12.23 -12.03
N VAL A 17 4.09 11.48 -11.26
CA VAL A 17 4.59 11.88 -9.94
C VAL A 17 6.02 11.40 -9.72
N THR A 18 6.77 12.17 -8.94
CA THR A 18 8.09 11.77 -8.42
C THR A 18 7.94 11.11 -7.06
N ASP A 19 8.32 9.83 -6.97
CA ASP A 19 8.45 9.17 -5.67
C ASP A 19 9.66 9.73 -4.92
N LYS A 20 9.41 10.69 -4.02
CA LYS A 20 10.39 11.01 -2.97
C LYS A 20 10.36 9.89 -1.93
N GLU A 21 11.05 8.80 -2.21
CA GLU A 21 11.36 7.83 -1.15
C GLU A 21 12.31 8.46 -0.13
N SER A 22 11.74 9.07 0.92
CA SER A 22 12.52 9.46 2.10
C SER A 22 12.82 8.23 2.97
N ASN A 23 13.66 7.33 2.46
CA ASN A 23 14.17 6.18 3.23
C ASN A 23 15.19 6.58 4.32
N ARG A 24 15.64 7.84 4.33
CA ARG A 24 16.57 8.35 5.35
C ARG A 24 15.88 8.54 6.71
N GLY A 25 14.59 8.89 6.72
CA GLY A 25 13.85 9.12 7.96
C GLY A 25 13.71 7.86 8.81
N SER A 26 13.47 6.69 8.20
CA SER A 26 13.28 5.43 8.93
C SER A 26 14.59 4.88 9.53
N LEU A 27 15.73 5.11 8.86
CA LEU A 27 17.05 4.74 9.40
C LEU A 27 17.44 5.57 10.62
N VAL A 28 17.23 6.88 10.56
CA VAL A 28 17.52 7.77 11.69
C VAL A 28 16.61 7.43 12.87
N LEU A 29 15.31 7.20 12.61
CA LEU A 29 14.37 6.76 13.65
C LEU A 29 14.82 5.45 14.29
N GLY A 30 15.36 4.53 13.48
CA GLY A 30 15.85 3.25 13.95
C GLY A 30 17.08 3.35 14.84
N PHE A 31 18.06 4.14 14.41
CA PHE A 31 19.27 4.34 15.21
C PHE A 31 18.97 5.02 16.55
N VAL A 32 18.12 6.06 16.54
CA VAL A 32 17.67 6.74 17.76
C VAL A 32 16.88 5.79 18.67
N GLY A 33 15.98 4.97 18.11
CA GLY A 33 15.23 3.98 18.86
C GLY A 33 16.12 2.95 19.55
N ALA A 34 17.16 2.45 18.89
CA ALA A 34 18.11 1.51 19.48
C ALA A 34 18.87 2.13 20.67
N ILE A 35 19.38 3.35 20.50
CA ILE A 35 20.10 4.08 21.57
C ILE A 35 19.20 4.30 22.78
N LEU A 36 17.99 4.81 22.55
CA LEU A 36 17.04 5.07 23.62
C LEU A 36 16.63 3.78 24.34
N THR A 37 16.45 2.68 23.62
CA THR A 37 16.20 1.36 24.23
C THR A 37 17.28 1.00 25.24
N VAL A 38 18.56 1.08 24.86
CA VAL A 38 19.69 0.75 25.74
C VAL A 38 19.74 1.68 26.96
N ILE A 39 19.55 2.98 26.75
CA ILE A 39 19.55 3.98 27.83
C ILE A 39 18.43 3.69 28.84
N PHE A 40 17.21 3.41 28.38
CA PHE A 40 16.07 3.16 29.27
C PHE A 40 16.18 1.82 30.00
N VAL A 41 16.77 0.79 29.40
CA VAL A 41 17.13 -0.44 30.13
C VAL A 41 18.15 -0.13 31.23
N TYR A 42 19.20 0.64 30.89
CA TYR A 42 20.28 0.98 31.84
C TYR A 42 19.79 1.80 33.03
N ILE A 43 18.87 2.75 32.83
CA ILE A 43 18.30 3.60 33.89
C ILE A 43 17.19 2.87 34.68
N GLY A 44 16.90 1.60 34.38
CA GLY A 44 15.90 0.81 35.11
C GLY A 44 14.45 1.15 34.75
N LEU A 45 14.22 1.68 33.54
CA LEU A 45 12.90 2.02 32.99
C LEU A 45 12.55 1.10 31.80
N PRO A 46 12.35 -0.21 32.03
CA PRO A 46 12.13 -1.17 30.95
C PRO A 46 10.86 -0.89 30.10
N ILE A 47 9.89 -0.14 30.64
CA ILE A 47 8.67 0.28 29.89
C ILE A 47 9.05 1.13 28.67
N ALA A 48 9.88 2.14 28.90
CA ALA A 48 10.29 3.06 27.85
C ALA A 48 11.09 2.29 26.79
N ALA A 49 11.93 1.34 27.21
CA ALA A 49 12.64 0.45 26.31
C ALA A 49 11.69 -0.37 25.41
N ILE A 50 10.61 -0.94 25.96
CA ILE A 50 9.61 -1.68 25.16
C ILE A 50 8.96 -0.79 24.10
N ALA A 51 8.65 0.47 24.43
CA ALA A 51 8.10 1.43 23.47
C ALA A 51 9.07 1.66 22.29
N PHE A 52 10.37 1.80 22.57
CA PHE A 52 11.38 1.97 21.51
C PHE A 52 11.60 0.69 20.69
N VAL A 53 11.59 -0.50 21.30
CA VAL A 53 11.61 -1.78 20.57
C VAL A 53 10.41 -1.89 19.64
N CYS A 54 9.23 -1.47 20.09
CA CYS A 54 8.03 -1.47 19.27
C CYS A 54 8.11 -0.48 18.10
N VAL A 55 8.67 0.72 18.30
CA VAL A 55 8.95 1.69 17.22
C VAL A 55 9.97 1.12 16.24
N MET A 56 10.99 0.41 16.71
CA MET A 56 11.96 -0.29 15.86
C MET A 56 11.30 -1.35 14.99
N ALA A 57 10.35 -2.10 15.54
CA ALA A 57 9.64 -3.14 14.81
C ALA A 57 8.88 -2.59 13.58
N MET A 58 8.47 -1.32 13.59
CA MET A 58 7.83 -0.65 12.44
C MET A 58 8.76 -0.48 11.23
N ILE A 59 10.07 -0.59 11.42
CA ILE A 59 11.03 -0.52 10.30
C ILE A 59 10.92 -1.79 9.45
N ILE A 60 10.57 -2.93 10.04
CA ILE A 60 10.47 -4.22 9.36
C ILE A 60 9.51 -4.15 8.15
N PRO A 61 8.22 -3.77 8.28
CA PRO A 61 7.32 -3.67 7.13
C PRO A 61 7.76 -2.61 6.11
N SER A 62 8.50 -1.57 6.53
CA SER A 62 9.03 -0.57 5.60
C SER A 62 10.15 -1.13 4.70
N ARG A 63 10.86 -2.17 5.14
CA ARG A 63 11.99 -2.78 4.43
C ARG A 63 11.64 -4.03 3.63
N LEU A 64 10.58 -4.73 4.03
CA LEU A 64 10.10 -5.86 3.26
C LEU A 64 9.49 -5.32 1.95
N ARG A 65 10.09 -5.69 0.81
CA ARG A 65 9.50 -5.40 -0.50
C ARG A 65 8.06 -5.94 -0.53
N PRO A 66 7.07 -5.20 -1.06
CA PRO A 66 5.73 -5.75 -1.23
C PRO A 66 5.80 -7.03 -2.09
N SER A 67 5.10 -8.10 -1.68
CA SER A 67 4.96 -9.27 -2.55
C SER A 67 3.81 -8.97 -3.48
N ILE A 68 4.09 -8.82 -4.76
CA ILE A 68 3.07 -8.67 -5.78
C ILE A 68 2.43 -10.06 -5.97
N LYS A 69 1.10 -10.15 -5.87
CA LYS A 69 0.34 -11.27 -6.44
C LYS A 69 -0.74 -10.68 -7.33
N ILE A 70 -0.42 -10.56 -8.61
CA ILE A 70 -1.36 -10.25 -9.68
C ILE A 70 -1.93 -11.60 -10.10
N GLU A 71 -3.22 -11.79 -9.87
CA GLU A 71 -3.93 -13.01 -10.24
C GLU A 71 -4.93 -12.68 -11.35
N GLN A 72 -4.84 -13.38 -12.47
CA GLN A 72 -5.86 -13.28 -13.50
C GLN A 72 -7.08 -14.09 -13.04
N ALA A 73 -8.17 -13.41 -12.70
CA ALA A 73 -9.39 -14.06 -12.21
C ALA A 73 -10.34 -14.46 -13.33
N SER A 74 -10.34 -13.70 -14.44
CA SER A 74 -11.17 -13.93 -15.62
C SER A 74 -10.39 -13.60 -16.89
N PHE A 75 -11.01 -13.80 -18.06
CA PHE A 75 -10.46 -13.40 -19.36
C PHE A 75 -10.17 -11.89 -19.44
N ASP A 76 -10.94 -11.05 -18.75
CA ASP A 76 -10.90 -9.58 -18.78
C ASP A 76 -10.50 -8.96 -17.43
N GLN A 77 -10.43 -9.75 -16.37
CA GLN A 77 -10.27 -9.26 -15.01
C GLN A 77 -8.95 -9.70 -14.36
N VAL A 78 -8.33 -8.76 -13.65
CA VAL A 78 -7.15 -8.97 -12.83
C VAL A 78 -7.42 -8.57 -11.38
N ILE A 79 -6.98 -9.40 -10.45
CA ILE A 79 -7.07 -9.18 -9.01
C ILE A 79 -5.69 -8.86 -8.46
N LEU A 80 -5.58 -7.70 -7.84
CA LEU A 80 -4.42 -7.20 -7.11
C LEU A 80 -4.57 -7.52 -5.64
N HIS A 81 -3.86 -8.54 -5.17
CA HIS A 81 -3.87 -8.89 -3.76
C HIS A 81 -2.89 -8.02 -2.97
N GLN A 82 -3.33 -7.56 -1.80
CA GLN A 82 -2.42 -6.96 -0.83
C GLN A 82 -1.44 -8.01 -0.30
N PRO A 83 -0.22 -7.62 0.08
CA PRO A 83 0.76 -8.53 0.65
C PRO A 83 0.27 -9.05 2.00
N LYS A 84 0.78 -10.22 2.38
CA LYS A 84 0.49 -10.88 3.66
C LYS A 84 0.60 -9.90 4.84
N ALA A 85 -0.17 -10.15 5.89
CA ALA A 85 -0.30 -9.32 7.09
C ALA A 85 1.04 -8.76 7.65
N LEU A 86 2.12 -9.54 7.56
CA LEU A 86 3.48 -9.17 7.99
C LEU A 86 4.10 -7.99 7.22
N ARG A 87 3.57 -7.59 6.06
CA ARG A 87 4.07 -6.47 5.25
C ARG A 87 3.16 -5.23 5.34
N ASN A 88 2.05 -5.31 6.07
CA ASN A 88 1.12 -4.20 6.24
C ASN A 88 1.50 -3.38 7.49
N SER A 89 1.92 -2.13 7.30
CA SER A 89 2.32 -1.24 8.41
C SER A 89 1.19 -0.96 9.40
N ALA A 90 -0.07 -0.95 8.96
CA ALA A 90 -1.21 -0.77 9.86
C ALA A 90 -1.39 -1.97 10.80
N VAL A 91 -1.14 -3.19 10.30
CA VAL A 91 -1.15 -4.41 11.14
C VAL A 91 -0.03 -4.38 12.18
N TRP A 92 1.16 -3.92 11.79
CA TRP A 92 2.26 -3.70 12.73
C TRP A 92 1.93 -2.65 13.79
N LEU A 93 1.21 -1.60 13.41
CA LEU A 93 0.73 -0.59 14.35
C LEU A 93 -0.22 -1.17 15.39
N VAL A 94 -1.17 -1.99 14.98
CA VAL A 94 -2.03 -2.73 15.90
C VAL A 94 -1.21 -3.62 16.83
N ALA A 95 -0.29 -4.43 16.28
CA ALA A 95 0.53 -5.36 17.07
C ALA A 95 1.40 -4.64 18.12
N VAL A 96 2.02 -3.52 17.74
CA VAL A 96 2.83 -2.67 18.62
C VAL A 96 2.00 -2.13 19.77
N PHE A 97 0.86 -1.51 19.49
CA PHE A 97 0.04 -0.92 20.54
C PHE A 97 -0.58 -1.98 21.46
N ILE A 98 -0.95 -3.16 20.95
CA ILE A 98 -1.39 -4.28 21.78
C ILE A 98 -0.25 -4.74 22.70
N THR A 99 0.96 -4.94 22.15
CA THR A 99 2.13 -5.39 22.92
C THR A 99 2.47 -4.39 24.02
N MET A 100 2.44 -3.10 23.70
CA MET A 100 2.68 -2.02 24.66
C MET A 100 1.59 -1.96 25.74
N GLY A 101 0.31 -2.11 25.35
CA GLY A 101 -0.81 -2.17 26.30
C GLY A 101 -0.70 -3.34 27.27
N VAL A 102 -0.37 -4.54 26.78
CA VAL A 102 -0.16 -5.75 27.61
C VAL A 102 1.02 -5.57 28.56
N ALA A 103 2.14 -5.00 28.08
CA ALA A 103 3.30 -4.74 28.92
C ALA A 103 2.99 -3.77 30.06
N LEU A 104 2.24 -2.69 29.78
CA LEU A 104 1.79 -1.75 30.81
C LEU A 104 0.84 -2.42 31.81
N PHE A 105 -0.09 -3.26 31.33
CA PHE A 105 -1.04 -3.96 32.18
C PHE A 105 -0.36 -4.96 33.12
N ALA A 106 0.62 -5.72 32.61
CA ALA A 106 1.40 -6.66 33.41
C ALA A 106 2.10 -5.96 34.59
N GLN A 107 2.58 -4.73 34.41
CA GLN A 107 3.24 -4.00 35.48
C GLN A 107 2.29 -3.44 36.53
N ILE A 108 1.06 -3.11 36.14
CA ILE A 108 0.00 -2.77 37.10
C ILE A 108 -0.24 -3.97 38.01
N VAL A 109 -0.29 -5.19 37.44
CA VAL A 109 -0.49 -6.43 38.19
C VAL A 109 0.68 -6.76 39.12
N VAL A 110 1.92 -6.50 38.68
CA VAL A 110 3.15 -6.74 39.47
C VAL A 110 3.33 -5.71 40.60
N GLY A 111 2.52 -4.65 40.64
CA GLY A 111 2.48 -3.72 41.77
C GLY A 111 3.62 -2.69 41.77
N VAL A 112 4.06 -2.24 40.59
CA VAL A 112 5.06 -1.16 40.47
C VAL A 112 4.53 0.13 41.12
N ASP A 113 5.40 0.89 41.79
CA ASP A 113 5.05 2.18 42.39
C ASP A 113 4.36 3.10 41.36
N GLN A 114 3.24 3.71 41.77
CA GLN A 114 2.37 4.53 40.90
C GLN A 114 1.67 3.78 39.75
N ALA A 115 1.46 2.46 39.87
CA ALA A 115 0.75 1.62 38.90
C ALA A 115 -0.56 2.21 38.35
N TRP A 116 -1.34 2.92 39.18
CA TRP A 116 -2.58 3.56 38.73
C TRP A 116 -2.37 4.58 37.58
N ARG A 117 -1.21 5.24 37.52
CA ARG A 117 -0.86 6.19 36.43
C ARG A 117 -0.62 5.48 35.11
N LEU A 118 -0.23 4.20 35.14
CA LEU A 118 -0.01 3.38 33.95
C LEU A 118 -1.32 2.88 33.32
N MET A 119 -2.44 2.96 34.05
CA MET A 119 -3.75 2.52 33.57
C MET A 119 -4.26 3.38 32.39
N LEU A 120 -4.08 4.71 32.47
CA LEU A 120 -4.43 5.65 31.40
C LEU A 120 -3.72 5.35 30.07
N PRO A 121 -2.37 5.27 30.02
CA PRO A 121 -1.67 4.95 28.77
C PRO A 121 -1.96 3.52 28.30
N ALA A 122 -2.18 2.55 29.19
CA ALA A 122 -2.56 1.18 28.80
C ALA A 122 -3.91 1.17 28.04
N VAL A 123 -4.94 1.82 28.59
CA VAL A 123 -6.24 1.99 27.92
C VAL A 123 -6.09 2.75 26.61
N GLY A 124 -5.29 3.82 26.58
CA GLY A 124 -4.97 4.57 25.37
C GLY A 124 -4.35 3.70 24.27
N CYS A 125 -3.44 2.79 24.63
CA CYS A 125 -2.84 1.85 23.68
C CYS A 125 -3.88 0.93 23.05
N PHE A 126 -4.77 0.32 23.84
CA PHE A 126 -5.83 -0.55 23.31
C PHE A 126 -6.82 0.23 22.44
N PHE A 127 -7.15 1.47 22.80
CA PHE A 127 -8.01 2.33 21.99
C PHE A 127 -7.37 2.64 20.63
N VAL A 128 -6.11 3.06 20.61
CA VAL A 128 -5.38 3.32 19.36
C VAL A 128 -5.26 2.04 18.53
N ALA A 129 -4.99 0.89 19.16
CA ALA A 129 -4.97 -0.40 18.48
C ALA A 129 -6.32 -0.74 17.83
N ALA A 130 -7.43 -0.49 18.52
CA ALA A 130 -8.77 -0.73 17.98
C ALA A 130 -9.08 0.17 16.77
N VAL A 131 -8.77 1.46 16.86
CA VAL A 131 -8.93 2.41 15.74
C VAL A 131 -8.05 2.02 14.56
N ALA A 132 -6.80 1.66 14.82
CA ALA A 132 -5.86 1.21 13.80
C ALA A 132 -6.31 -0.10 13.15
N ALA A 133 -6.85 -1.04 13.93
CA ALA A 133 -7.39 -2.30 13.43
C ALA A 133 -8.61 -2.07 12.53
N LEU A 134 -9.51 -1.17 12.93
CA LEU A 134 -10.66 -0.80 12.10
C LEU A 134 -10.22 -0.13 10.79
N SER A 135 -9.23 0.76 10.86
CA SER A 135 -8.65 1.40 9.67
C SER A 135 -7.98 0.38 8.73
N ALA A 136 -7.18 -0.54 9.30
CA ALA A 136 -6.55 -1.63 8.57
C ALA A 136 -7.58 -2.57 7.93
N TYR A 137 -8.69 -2.85 8.62
CA TYR A 137 -9.77 -3.67 8.13
C TYR A 137 -10.53 -3.00 6.98
N ARG A 138 -10.87 -1.71 7.10
CA ARG A 138 -11.56 -0.97 6.04
C ARG A 138 -10.74 -0.81 4.76
N SER A 139 -9.42 -0.72 4.92
CA SER A 139 -8.49 -0.67 3.79
C SER A 139 -8.08 -2.05 3.29
N ARG A 140 -8.61 -3.13 3.88
CA ARG A 140 -8.29 -4.51 3.51
C ARG A 140 -9.18 -4.94 2.34
N GLY A 141 -8.53 -5.48 1.33
CA GLY A 141 -9.19 -6.23 0.28
C GLY A 141 -8.44 -6.11 -1.04
N PRO A 142 -8.66 -7.07 -1.94
CA PRO A 142 -8.05 -7.01 -3.25
C PRO A 142 -8.63 -5.84 -4.05
N VAL A 143 -7.80 -5.23 -4.88
CA VAL A 143 -8.28 -4.31 -5.91
C VAL A 143 -8.50 -5.12 -7.17
N GLN A 144 -9.71 -5.08 -7.72
CA GLN A 144 -10.04 -5.76 -8.96
C GLN A 144 -10.04 -4.72 -10.08
N LEU A 145 -9.30 -5.00 -11.15
CA LEU A 145 -9.26 -4.16 -12.33
C LEU A 145 -9.82 -4.97 -13.50
N ASP A 146 -10.86 -4.44 -14.11
CA ASP A 146 -11.44 -4.91 -15.36
C ASP A 146 -11.19 -3.87 -16.47
N ARG A 147 -11.53 -4.21 -17.70
CA ARG A 147 -11.42 -3.35 -18.89
C ARG A 147 -12.14 -2.00 -18.75
N HIS A 148 -13.20 -1.92 -17.94
CA HIS A 148 -14.05 -0.73 -17.81
C HIS A 148 -14.14 -0.16 -16.40
N SER A 149 -13.83 -0.96 -15.38
CA SER A 149 -14.01 -0.54 -13.99
C SER A 149 -12.91 -1.02 -13.07
N LEU A 150 -12.83 -0.35 -11.94
CA LEU A 150 -11.93 -0.61 -10.85
C LEU A 150 -12.76 -0.80 -9.59
N THR A 151 -12.73 -2.00 -9.03
CA THR A 151 -13.44 -2.32 -7.79
C THR A 151 -12.45 -2.39 -6.64
N LEU A 152 -12.71 -1.61 -5.59
CA LEU A 152 -11.87 -1.60 -4.39
C LEU A 152 -12.26 -2.74 -3.44
N GLY A 153 -11.37 -3.05 -2.50
CA GLY A 153 -11.57 -4.11 -1.51
C GLY A 153 -12.79 -3.91 -0.59
N ASN A 154 -13.33 -2.69 -0.51
CA ASN A 154 -14.55 -2.37 0.22
C ASN A 154 -15.84 -2.57 -0.62
N GLY A 155 -15.71 -3.01 -1.88
CA GLY A 155 -16.82 -3.22 -2.81
C GLY A 155 -17.24 -1.97 -3.59
N ASP A 156 -16.60 -0.82 -3.39
CA ASP A 156 -16.89 0.36 -4.20
C ASP A 156 -16.32 0.19 -5.62
N GLU A 157 -17.19 0.28 -6.62
CA GLU A 157 -16.84 0.26 -8.03
C GLU A 157 -16.69 1.68 -8.60
N TYR A 158 -15.65 1.87 -9.40
CA TYR A 158 -15.32 3.13 -10.09
C TYR A 158 -15.18 2.87 -11.59
N SER A 159 -15.83 3.71 -12.40
CA SER A 159 -15.85 3.58 -13.85
C SER A 159 -14.68 4.35 -14.47
N LEU A 160 -13.86 3.68 -15.29
CA LEU A 160 -12.71 4.30 -15.95
C LEU A 160 -13.09 5.44 -16.91
N ALA A 161 -14.29 5.37 -17.49
CA ALA A 161 -14.77 6.37 -18.45
C ALA A 161 -15.25 7.67 -17.79
N HIS A 162 -15.73 7.59 -16.54
CA HIS A 162 -16.47 8.65 -15.88
C HIS A 162 -15.68 9.24 -14.70
N ASP A 163 -15.03 8.39 -13.91
CA ASP A 163 -14.35 8.82 -12.70
C ASP A 163 -12.97 9.42 -13.01
N ARG A 164 -12.49 10.26 -12.08
CA ARG A 164 -11.20 10.93 -12.19
C ARG A 164 -10.16 10.19 -11.37
N PHE A 165 -9.07 9.78 -12.03
CA PHE A 165 -7.92 9.10 -11.43
C PHE A 165 -6.72 10.03 -11.48
N GLU A 166 -6.09 10.29 -10.34
CA GLU A 166 -4.96 11.21 -10.27
C GLU A 166 -3.85 10.69 -9.37
N ALA A 167 -2.62 11.03 -9.75
CA ALA A 167 -1.48 10.84 -8.89
C ALA A 167 -1.60 11.76 -7.67
N PHE A 168 -1.48 11.20 -6.48
CA PHE A 168 -1.54 11.95 -5.24
C PHE A 168 -0.50 11.42 -4.26
N THR A 169 0.46 12.26 -3.91
CA THR A 169 1.42 11.99 -2.85
C THR A 169 1.09 12.88 -1.67
N PRO A 170 0.47 12.34 -0.59
CA PRO A 170 0.23 13.12 0.61
C PRO A 170 1.57 13.51 1.23
N ALA A 171 1.65 14.68 1.88
CA ALA A 171 2.89 15.25 2.41
C ALA A 171 3.73 14.33 3.33
N ARG A 172 3.12 13.29 3.91
CA ARG A 172 3.77 12.32 4.81
C ARG A 172 3.33 10.87 4.56
N SER A 173 2.91 10.54 3.34
CA SER A 173 2.46 9.19 3.00
C SER A 173 3.08 8.71 1.69
N ALA A 174 3.04 7.40 1.49
CA ALA A 174 3.39 6.80 0.21
C ALA A 174 2.48 7.34 -0.90
N SER A 175 3.01 7.39 -2.11
CA SER A 175 2.27 7.77 -3.31
C SER A 175 1.07 6.85 -3.51
N SER A 176 -0.03 7.47 -3.90
CA SER A 176 -1.33 6.84 -4.03
C SER A 176 -2.03 7.34 -5.29
N VAL A 177 -2.94 6.54 -5.82
CA VAL A 177 -3.89 7.02 -6.83
C VAL A 177 -5.14 7.47 -6.10
N ARG A 178 -5.48 8.76 -6.25
CA ARG A 178 -6.73 9.35 -5.77
C ARG A 178 -7.81 9.12 -6.81
N ILE A 179 -8.96 8.65 -6.36
CA ILE A 179 -10.14 8.40 -7.18
C ILE A 179 -11.25 9.33 -6.70
N THR A 180 -11.80 10.11 -7.64
CA THR A 180 -12.90 11.03 -7.38
C THR A 180 -14.04 10.72 -8.34
N ARG A 181 -15.23 10.41 -7.80
CA ARG A 181 -16.44 10.28 -8.62
C ARG A 181 -16.77 11.61 -9.27
N LYS A 182 -17.06 11.61 -10.58
CA LYS A 182 -17.49 12.82 -11.29
C LYS A 182 -18.98 13.11 -11.15
N ASP A 183 -19.78 12.14 -10.71
CA ASP A 183 -21.21 12.35 -10.52
C ASP A 183 -21.47 13.31 -9.35
N PHE A 184 -21.97 14.50 -9.69
CA PHE A 184 -22.22 15.62 -8.79
C PHE A 184 -23.21 15.32 -7.65
N GLN A 185 -23.96 14.22 -7.72
CA GLN A 185 -24.89 13.81 -6.67
C GLN A 185 -24.25 13.01 -5.54
N ASP A 186 -23.11 12.36 -5.78
CA ASP A 186 -22.48 11.48 -4.79
C ASP A 186 -21.27 12.20 -4.16
N GLN A 187 -21.52 13.00 -3.11
CA GLN A 187 -20.48 13.71 -2.33
C GLN A 187 -19.63 12.77 -1.45
N ARG A 188 -19.40 11.53 -1.89
CA ARG A 188 -18.54 10.59 -1.18
C ARG A 188 -17.12 11.14 -1.14
N ARG A 189 -16.45 10.86 -0.02
CA ARG A 189 -15.03 11.19 0.13
C ARG A 189 -14.24 10.49 -0.98
N PRO A 190 -13.20 11.15 -1.53
CA PRO A 190 -12.32 10.51 -2.50
C PRO A 190 -11.73 9.23 -1.92
N ALA A 191 -11.63 8.20 -2.76
CA ALA A 191 -10.96 6.98 -2.41
C ALA A 191 -9.47 7.05 -2.79
N TYR A 192 -8.66 6.22 -2.12
CA TYR A 192 -7.22 6.21 -2.30
C TYR A 192 -6.73 4.77 -2.45
N ILE A 193 -5.95 4.52 -3.50
CA ILE A 193 -5.21 3.27 -3.66
C ILE A 193 -3.77 3.52 -3.24
N PRO A 194 -3.33 3.01 -2.08
CA PRO A 194 -1.93 3.09 -1.68
C PRO A 194 -1.09 2.12 -2.51
N CYS A 195 -0.45 2.61 -3.58
CA CYS A 195 0.24 1.79 -4.57
C CYS A 195 1.34 0.90 -3.97
N ARG A 196 2.02 1.39 -2.93
CA ARG A 196 3.01 0.63 -2.15
C ARG A 196 2.41 -0.64 -1.51
N LEU A 197 1.15 -0.61 -1.08
CA LEU A 197 0.48 -1.80 -0.54
C LEU A 197 0.13 -2.82 -1.63
N TYR A 198 0.16 -2.46 -2.90
CA TYR A 198 -0.04 -3.43 -3.99
C TYR A 198 1.27 -3.79 -4.71
N GLY A 199 2.37 -3.14 -4.33
CA GLY A 199 3.67 -3.31 -4.98
C GLY A 199 3.71 -2.80 -6.42
N ILE A 200 2.81 -1.87 -6.76
CA ILE A 200 2.70 -1.28 -8.09
C ILE A 200 3.22 0.14 -8.02
N ASP A 201 3.93 0.58 -9.05
CA ASP A 201 4.32 1.98 -9.18
C ASP A 201 3.08 2.85 -9.48
N PRO A 202 2.88 3.99 -8.80
CA PRO A 202 1.72 4.85 -9.05
C PRO A 202 1.60 5.33 -10.50
N ASN A 203 2.72 5.58 -11.19
CA ASN A 203 2.74 5.99 -12.59
C ASN A 203 2.34 4.81 -13.49
N THR A 204 2.80 3.60 -13.18
CA THR A 204 2.38 2.38 -13.89
C THR A 204 0.88 2.13 -13.74
N LEU A 205 0.33 2.26 -12.52
CA LEU A 205 -1.11 2.11 -12.31
C LEU A 205 -1.91 3.15 -13.11
N LEU A 206 -1.53 4.43 -13.04
CA LEU A 206 -2.22 5.50 -13.78
C LEU A 206 -2.13 5.33 -15.29
N SER A 207 -0.95 4.98 -15.80
CA SER A 207 -0.74 4.73 -17.22
C SER A 207 -1.58 3.54 -17.69
N THR A 208 -1.72 2.50 -16.86
CA THR A 208 -2.59 1.34 -17.14
C THR A 208 -4.05 1.77 -17.22
N LEU A 209 -4.54 2.54 -16.23
CA LEU A 209 -5.92 3.03 -16.21
C LEU A 209 -6.21 3.95 -17.41
N ALA A 210 -5.26 4.82 -17.77
CA ALA A 210 -5.36 5.68 -18.94
C ALA A 210 -5.40 4.88 -20.25
N GLN A 211 -4.52 3.87 -20.38
CA GLN A 211 -4.48 3.00 -21.55
C GLN A 211 -5.76 2.18 -21.72
N LEU A 212 -6.35 1.68 -20.61
CA LEU A 212 -7.61 0.95 -20.61
C LEU A 212 -8.79 1.84 -20.99
N ASN A 213 -8.85 3.07 -20.46
CA ASN A 213 -9.88 4.04 -20.86
C ASN A 213 -9.78 4.39 -22.35
N ASP A 214 -8.57 4.61 -22.87
CA ASP A 214 -8.34 4.85 -24.29
C ASP A 214 -8.76 3.65 -25.16
N TRP A 215 -8.36 2.44 -24.79
CA TRP A 215 -8.76 1.23 -25.51
C TRP A 215 -10.28 1.02 -25.48
N SER A 216 -10.92 1.23 -24.34
CA SER A 216 -12.37 1.16 -24.18
C SER A 216 -13.09 2.14 -25.11
N ARG A 217 -12.63 3.39 -25.18
CA ARG A 217 -13.18 4.42 -26.09
C ARG A 217 -12.97 4.08 -27.57
N ASN A 218 -11.86 3.41 -27.89
CA ASN A 218 -11.52 2.99 -29.25
C ASN A 218 -12.09 1.61 -29.61
N GLY A 219 -12.93 1.00 -28.76
CA GLY A 219 -13.55 -0.31 -29.00
C GLY A 219 -12.58 -1.51 -28.92
N LYS A 220 -11.37 -1.30 -28.41
CA LYS A 220 -10.38 -2.36 -28.22
C LYS A 220 -10.59 -3.02 -26.86
N ALA A 221 -10.88 -4.32 -26.85
CA ALA A 221 -10.98 -5.09 -25.61
C ALA A 221 -9.59 -5.44 -25.08
N ALA A 222 -9.31 -5.08 -23.82
CA ALA A 222 -8.17 -5.58 -23.07
C ALA A 222 -8.51 -6.97 -22.50
N ASN A 223 -7.55 -7.89 -22.49
CA ASN A 223 -7.66 -9.12 -21.71
C ASN A 223 -6.85 -9.01 -20.39
N GLY A 224 -7.13 -9.90 -19.44
CA GLY A 224 -6.49 -9.95 -18.14
C GLY A 224 -4.97 -10.14 -18.23
N GLY A 225 -4.49 -10.88 -19.23
CA GLY A 225 -3.05 -11.04 -19.49
C GLY A 225 -2.37 -9.72 -19.90
N GLN A 226 -3.03 -8.91 -20.73
CA GLN A 226 -2.56 -7.57 -21.10
C GLN A 226 -2.59 -6.64 -19.89
N ILE A 227 -3.68 -6.66 -19.11
CA ILE A 227 -3.79 -5.86 -17.89
C ILE A 227 -2.67 -6.22 -16.91
N ALA A 228 -2.43 -7.51 -16.68
CA ALA A 228 -1.36 -7.99 -15.82
C ALA A 228 0.03 -7.57 -16.33
N ALA A 229 0.29 -7.65 -17.64
CA ALA A 229 1.54 -7.19 -18.24
C ALA A 229 1.74 -5.68 -18.09
N MET A 230 0.70 -4.87 -18.26
CA MET A 230 0.76 -3.41 -18.06
C MET A 230 1.07 -3.06 -16.60
N LEU A 231 0.43 -3.75 -15.65
CA LEU A 231 0.66 -3.54 -14.21
C LEU A 231 2.04 -4.03 -13.72
N ALA A 232 2.69 -4.92 -14.48
CA ALA A 232 4.02 -5.43 -14.18
C ALA A 232 5.16 -4.51 -14.68
N VAL A 233 4.85 -3.43 -15.40
CA VAL A 233 5.87 -2.50 -15.92
C VAL A 233 6.57 -1.79 -14.74
N PRO A 234 7.90 -1.95 -14.59
CA PRO A 234 8.63 -1.24 -13.56
C PRO A 234 8.69 0.25 -13.86
N ASP A 235 8.97 1.08 -12.83
CA ASP A 235 9.24 2.50 -13.00
C ASP A 235 10.33 2.74 -14.07
N GLN A 236 10.16 3.80 -14.86
CA GLN A 236 11.08 4.19 -15.92
C GLN A 236 11.85 5.44 -15.47
N PRO A 237 12.96 5.29 -14.73
CA PRO A 237 13.66 6.42 -14.11
C PRO A 237 14.21 7.42 -15.12
N SER A 238 14.47 6.99 -16.35
CA SER A 238 14.98 7.82 -17.46
C SER A 238 13.96 8.79 -18.06
N VAL A 239 12.66 8.63 -17.77
CA VAL A 239 11.59 9.48 -18.32
C VAL A 239 11.39 10.69 -17.41
N ALA A 240 11.34 11.90 -17.96
CA ALA A 240 11.12 13.09 -17.14
C ALA A 240 9.65 13.22 -16.72
N LEU A 241 9.38 14.05 -15.71
CA LEU A 241 8.01 14.31 -15.25
C LEU A 241 7.19 14.96 -16.38
N GLY A 242 6.03 14.38 -16.70
CA GLY A 242 5.19 14.83 -17.81
C GLY A 242 5.50 14.18 -19.15
N ASP A 243 6.62 13.46 -19.27
CA ASP A 243 6.98 12.74 -20.49
C ASP A 243 6.31 11.36 -20.54
N SER A 244 6.21 10.83 -21.76
CA SER A 244 5.64 9.52 -22.05
C SER A 244 6.56 8.70 -22.95
N VAL A 245 6.52 7.38 -22.79
CA VAL A 245 7.27 6.41 -23.59
C VAL A 245 6.38 5.26 -24.02
N ASN A 246 6.61 4.74 -25.21
CA ASN A 246 5.95 3.53 -25.69
C ASN A 246 6.74 2.30 -25.23
N VAL A 247 6.14 1.51 -24.34
CA VAL A 247 6.71 0.26 -23.85
C VAL A 247 6.10 -0.90 -24.64
N LYS A 248 6.95 -1.74 -25.24
CA LYS A 248 6.51 -3.00 -25.87
C LYS A 248 6.46 -4.09 -24.80
N LEU A 249 5.30 -4.69 -24.64
CA LEU A 249 5.01 -5.71 -23.65
C LEU A 249 4.73 -7.05 -24.33
N ALA A 250 5.16 -8.13 -23.70
CA ALA A 250 4.80 -9.48 -24.08
C ALA A 250 3.74 -10.00 -23.10
N LEU A 251 2.79 -10.80 -23.59
CA LEU A 251 1.85 -11.48 -22.72
C LEU A 251 2.60 -12.41 -21.75
N PRO A 252 2.22 -12.44 -20.46
CA PRO A 252 2.80 -13.38 -19.52
C PRO A 252 2.47 -14.80 -19.99
N VAL A 253 3.48 -15.67 -20.05
CA VAL A 253 3.26 -17.10 -20.26
C VAL A 253 2.67 -17.64 -18.96
N ILE A 254 1.36 -17.77 -18.91
CA ILE A 254 0.67 -18.37 -17.76
C ILE A 254 0.92 -19.86 -17.85
N GLY A 255 1.92 -20.35 -17.13
CA GLY A 255 2.10 -21.78 -16.91
C GLY A 255 0.88 -22.29 -16.15
N CYS A 256 0.08 -23.13 -16.82
CA CYS A 256 -0.93 -23.95 -16.17
C CYS A 256 -0.24 -24.99 -15.29
#